data_AF-A0A1C4C1M3-F1
#
_entry.id   AF-A0A1C4C1M3-F1
#
_cell.length_a   1.000
_cell.length_b   1.000
_cell.length_c   1.000
_cell.angle_alpha   90.00
_cell.angle_beta   90.00
_cell.angle_gamma   90.00
#
_symmetry.space_group_name_H-M   'P 1'
#
loop_
_entity.id
_entity.type
_entity.pdbx_description
1 polymer ?
#
loop_
_entity_poly.entity_id
_entity_poly.type
_entity_poly.pdbx_seq_one_letter_code
_entity_poly.pdbx_strand_id
1 'polypeptide(L)'
;MIDLNADIISNHSLGNICLGQSIDVYLEELLERFTVETKIYPPAHPQAETMHGYFINHGAMVVFTNSLDIIVSVGCNQTYSGKYRQTLYPGITMEKLSMLVKEVRILHGALIVDNDYGLSFPLPSPHDELADHLHQIPPELTLNEIYVYDHSPLVPNVKNVKKKRK
;
A
#
# COMPACT_ATOMS: atom_id res chain seq x y z
N MET A 1 -15.65 1.38 13.20
CA MET A 1 -15.63 1.48 11.73
C MET A 1 -14.31 1.00 11.14
N ILE A 2 -13.19 1.09 11.85
CA ILE A 2 -11.90 0.46 11.53
C ILE A 2 -11.92 -1.03 11.90
N ASP A 3 -11.45 -1.88 10.99
CA ASP A 3 -11.41 -3.34 11.14
C ASP A 3 -10.13 -3.97 10.58
N LEU A 4 -9.32 -4.58 11.45
CA LEU A 4 -8.05 -5.24 11.07
C LEU A 4 -8.24 -6.57 10.30
N ASN A 5 -9.48 -6.95 10.03
CA ASN A 5 -9.85 -8.15 9.26
C ASN A 5 -10.50 -7.80 7.91
N ALA A 6 -10.77 -6.52 7.64
CA ALA A 6 -11.44 -6.11 6.42
C ALA A 6 -10.60 -6.42 5.18
N ASP A 7 -11.25 -6.68 4.05
CA ASP A 7 -10.54 -6.91 2.81
C ASP A 7 -9.69 -5.71 2.40
N ILE A 8 -8.57 -6.02 1.74
CA ILE A 8 -7.70 -5.01 1.13
C ILE A 8 -8.27 -4.70 -0.25
N ILE A 9 -8.61 -3.42 -0.49
CA ILE A 9 -9.21 -2.96 -1.75
C ILE A 9 -8.23 -2.02 -2.45
N SER A 10 -7.67 -2.50 -3.57
CA SER A 10 -6.71 -1.74 -4.39
C SER A 10 -7.22 -0.35 -4.78
N ASN A 11 -6.33 0.66 -4.74
CA ASN A 11 -6.64 2.08 -5.01
C ASN A 11 -7.75 2.68 -4.14
N HIS A 12 -8.18 2.02 -3.07
CA HIS A 12 -9.38 2.44 -2.35
C HIS A 12 -9.25 2.42 -0.84
N SER A 13 -9.02 1.26 -0.23
CA SER A 13 -9.11 1.16 1.23
C SER A 13 -8.38 -0.04 1.80
N LEU A 14 -7.97 0.11 3.06
CA LEU A 14 -7.45 -0.96 3.91
C LEU A 14 -7.98 -0.72 5.32
N GLY A 15 -8.49 -1.76 5.98
CA GLY A 15 -9.02 -1.65 7.34
C GLY A 15 -10.26 -0.78 7.46
N ASN A 16 -11.02 -0.64 6.36
CA ASN A 16 -12.09 0.36 6.15
C ASN A 16 -11.64 1.82 6.26
N ILE A 17 -10.33 2.09 6.16
CA ILE A 17 -9.79 3.44 6.00
C ILE A 17 -9.64 3.71 4.51
N CYS A 18 -10.37 4.71 4.01
CA CYS A 18 -10.40 5.04 2.59
C CYS A 18 -9.36 6.11 2.22
N LEU A 19 -8.70 5.90 1.10
CA LEU A 19 -7.85 6.89 0.46
C LEU A 19 -8.67 8.13 0.04
N GLY A 20 -8.03 9.30 0.04
CA GLY A 20 -8.63 10.57 -0.37
C GLY A 20 -9.57 11.20 0.66
N GLN A 21 -9.84 10.55 1.79
CA GLN A 21 -10.58 11.14 2.90
C GLN A 21 -9.65 11.85 3.89
N SER A 22 -10.20 12.78 4.67
CA SER A 22 -9.49 13.33 5.83
C SER A 22 -9.35 12.27 6.91
N ILE A 23 -8.17 12.23 7.56
CA ILE A 23 -7.94 11.39 8.75
C ILE A 23 -8.87 11.74 9.91
N ASP A 24 -9.40 12.97 9.97
CA ASP A 24 -10.32 13.42 11.03
C ASP A 24 -11.55 12.53 11.16
N VAL A 25 -11.99 11.92 10.05
CA VAL A 25 -13.11 10.96 10.02
C VAL A 25 -12.84 9.74 10.90
N TYR A 26 -11.58 9.42 11.13
CA TYR A 26 -11.12 8.22 11.83
C TYR A 26 -10.45 8.53 13.19
N LEU A 27 -10.06 9.77 13.47
CA LEU A 27 -9.23 10.13 14.62
C LEU A 27 -9.85 9.74 15.97
N GLU A 28 -11.13 10.00 16.18
CA GLU A 28 -11.83 9.64 17.42
C GLU A 28 -11.73 8.13 17.68
N GLU A 29 -12.10 7.32 16.69
CA GLU A 29 -12.02 5.87 16.79
C GLU A 29 -10.59 5.35 16.95
N LEU A 30 -9.65 5.94 16.22
CA LEU A 30 -8.22 5.60 16.28
C LEU A 30 -7.68 5.75 17.71
N LEU A 31 -7.95 6.90 18.33
CA LEU A 31 -7.41 7.26 19.64
C LEU A 31 -8.12 6.53 20.79
N GLU A 32 -9.39 6.16 20.61
CA GLU A 32 -10.15 5.44 21.65
C GLU A 32 -9.89 3.93 21.66
N ARG A 33 -9.69 3.31 20.48
CA ARG A 33 -9.66 1.84 20.36
C ARG A 33 -8.29 1.25 20.14
N PHE A 34 -7.30 2.05 19.76
CA PHE A 34 -6.01 1.54 19.33
C PHE A 34 -4.85 2.28 20.01
N THR A 35 -3.70 1.62 20.08
CA THR A 35 -2.45 2.30 20.39
C THR A 35 -1.96 3.00 19.13
N VAL A 36 -1.81 4.32 19.18
CA VAL A 36 -1.39 5.13 18.03
C VAL A 36 -0.08 5.84 18.32
N GLU A 37 0.92 5.61 17.48
CA GLU A 37 2.16 6.41 17.45
C GLU A 37 2.16 7.30 16.21
N THR A 38 2.53 8.56 16.35
CA THR A 38 2.59 9.50 15.22
C THR A 38 4.02 9.85 14.88
N LYS A 39 4.36 9.91 13.58
CA LYS A 39 5.66 10.39 13.09
C LYS A 39 5.45 11.41 11.97
N ILE A 40 6.32 12.41 11.92
CA ILE A 40 6.34 13.42 10.88
C ILE A 40 7.53 13.15 9.97
N TYR A 41 7.27 13.07 8.67
CA TYR A 41 8.27 12.86 7.63
C TYR A 41 8.42 14.15 6.85
N PRO A 42 9.54 14.88 7.01
CA PRO A 42 9.79 16.07 6.23
C PRO A 42 9.94 15.72 4.74
N PRO A 43 9.69 16.67 3.83
CA PRO A 43 9.76 16.43 2.40
C PRO A 43 11.18 16.01 2.00
N ALA A 44 11.28 14.88 1.28
CA ALA A 44 12.56 14.33 0.84
C ALA A 44 13.25 15.19 -0.24
N HIS A 45 12.49 16.01 -0.98
CA HIS A 45 12.99 16.94 -1.98
C HIS A 45 12.04 18.15 -2.09
N PRO A 46 12.44 19.27 -2.74
CA PRO A 46 11.68 20.54 -2.73
C PRO A 46 10.27 20.51 -3.32
N GLN A 47 9.90 19.42 -4.01
CA GLN A 47 8.59 19.23 -4.63
C GLN A 47 7.73 18.20 -3.88
N ALA A 48 8.30 17.53 -2.87
CA ALA A 48 7.56 16.65 -2.00
C ALA A 48 6.86 17.46 -0.91
N GLU A 49 5.79 16.91 -0.35
CA GLU A 49 5.12 17.47 0.82
C GLU A 49 5.56 16.77 2.10
N THR A 50 5.37 17.43 3.24
CA THR A 50 5.44 16.77 4.54
C THR A 50 4.36 15.70 4.63
N MET A 51 4.73 14.52 5.14
CA MET A 51 3.78 13.44 5.40
C MET A 51 3.67 13.17 6.90
N HIS A 52 2.48 12.81 7.36
CA HIS A 52 2.24 12.36 8.73
C HIS A 52 1.90 10.87 8.71
N GLY A 53 2.59 10.09 9.53
CA GLY A 53 2.35 8.65 9.69
C GLY A 53 1.69 8.36 11.03
N TYR A 54 0.61 7.57 11.02
CA TYR A 54 -0.11 7.08 12.18
C TYR A 54 0.06 5.57 12.25
N PHE A 55 0.84 5.08 13.21
CA PHE A 55 1.18 3.67 13.39
C PHE A 55 0.25 3.07 14.44
N ILE A 56 -0.58 2.13 14.01
CA ILE A 56 -1.69 1.57 14.78
C ILE A 56 -1.27 0.20 15.28
N ASN A 57 -1.41 -0.05 16.58
CA ASN A 57 -1.07 -1.31 17.23
C ASN A 57 0.34 -1.83 16.86
N HIS A 58 1.38 -1.02 17.11
CA HIS A 58 2.77 -1.35 16.78
C HIS A 58 3.00 -1.65 15.29
N GLY A 59 2.29 -0.94 14.42
CA GLY A 59 2.43 -1.04 12.96
C GLY A 59 1.62 -2.15 12.31
N ALA A 60 0.67 -2.78 13.03
CA ALA A 60 -0.31 -3.69 12.44
C ALA A 60 -1.02 -3.05 11.23
N MET A 61 -1.32 -1.76 11.36
CA MET A 61 -1.76 -0.90 10.28
C MET A 61 -1.04 0.45 10.38
N VAL A 62 -0.79 1.10 9.25
CA VAL A 62 -0.16 2.42 9.19
C VAL A 62 -0.95 3.28 8.23
N VAL A 63 -1.28 4.51 8.63
CA VAL A 63 -1.95 5.49 7.76
C VAL A 63 -1.00 6.63 7.49
N PHE A 64 -0.85 7.03 6.23
CA PHE A 64 -0.09 8.21 5.84
C PHE A 64 -1.01 9.28 5.27
N THR A 65 -0.85 10.50 5.77
CA THR A 65 -1.53 11.68 5.25
C THR A 65 -0.55 12.68 4.66
N ASN A 66 -1.04 13.52 3.76
CA ASN A 66 -0.32 14.69 3.26
C ASN A 66 -0.46 15.88 4.22
N SER A 67 -0.01 17.06 3.77
CA SER A 67 -0.07 18.30 4.54
C SER A 67 -1.48 18.86 4.76
N LEU A 68 -2.48 18.33 4.07
CA LEU A 68 -3.90 18.68 4.15
C LEU A 68 -4.70 17.63 4.92
N ASP A 69 -4.02 16.74 5.66
CA ASP A 69 -4.61 15.65 6.43
C ASP A 69 -5.41 14.63 5.58
N ILE A 70 -5.19 14.63 4.26
CA ILE A 70 -5.78 13.68 3.34
C ILE A 70 -4.97 12.39 3.34
N ILE A 71 -5.65 11.27 3.53
CA ILE A 71 -5.06 9.93 3.50
C ILE A 71 -4.61 9.61 2.08
N VAL A 72 -3.30 9.42 1.91
CA VAL A 72 -2.66 9.12 0.62
C VAL A 72 -2.17 7.67 0.54
N SER A 73 -2.00 7.02 1.68
CA SER A 73 -1.63 5.61 1.76
C SER A 73 -2.10 4.97 3.06
N VAL A 74 -2.41 3.68 2.98
CA VAL A 74 -2.64 2.83 4.14
C VAL A 74 -1.89 1.52 3.96
N GLY A 75 -1.11 1.11 4.96
CA GLY A 75 -0.35 -0.14 4.96
C GLY A 75 -0.72 -1.05 6.12
N CYS A 76 -0.33 -2.31 6.02
CA CYS A 76 -0.48 -3.29 7.08
C CYS A 76 0.64 -4.33 7.06
N ASN A 77 0.86 -4.98 8.20
CA ASN A 77 1.84 -6.06 8.34
C ASN A 77 1.19 -7.43 8.57
N GLN A 78 1.98 -8.48 8.84
CA GLN A 78 1.49 -9.87 9.02
C GLN A 78 0.50 -10.10 10.17
N THR A 79 0.27 -9.11 11.05
CA THR A 79 -0.76 -9.20 12.10
C THR A 79 -2.15 -8.80 11.59
N TYR A 80 -2.25 -8.21 10.41
CA TYR A 80 -3.50 -7.92 9.72
C TYR A 80 -4.06 -9.18 9.06
N SER A 81 -5.34 -9.46 9.28
CA SER A 81 -5.96 -10.73 8.84
C SER A 81 -6.73 -10.62 7.53
N GLY A 82 -7.04 -9.40 7.09
CA GLY A 82 -7.73 -9.16 5.84
C GLY A 82 -6.84 -9.44 4.62
N LYS A 83 -7.48 -9.64 3.46
CA LYS A 83 -6.81 -10.13 2.25
C LYS A 83 -7.15 -9.30 1.03
N TYR A 84 -6.21 -9.21 0.12
CA TYR A 84 -6.46 -8.73 -1.23
C TYR A 84 -6.95 -9.88 -2.12
N ARG A 85 -8.07 -9.66 -2.82
CA ARG A 85 -8.75 -10.67 -3.67
C ARG A 85 -8.96 -12.02 -2.97
N GLN A 86 -9.12 -12.03 -1.65
CA GLN A 86 -9.26 -13.22 -0.81
C GLN A 86 -8.05 -14.18 -0.80
N THR A 87 -6.96 -13.86 -1.51
CA THR A 87 -5.84 -14.79 -1.74
C THR A 87 -4.49 -14.24 -1.32
N LEU A 88 -4.23 -12.95 -1.48
CA LEU A 88 -2.95 -12.33 -1.11
C LEU A 88 -3.07 -11.64 0.25
N TYR A 89 -2.05 -11.80 1.09
CA TYR A 89 -2.05 -11.33 2.48
C TYR A 89 -0.62 -11.03 2.92
N PRO A 90 -0.41 -10.15 3.92
CA PRO A 90 0.92 -9.87 4.43
C PRO A 90 1.49 -11.11 5.14
N GLY A 91 2.79 -11.35 4.98
CA GLY A 91 3.46 -12.58 5.40
C GLY A 91 3.43 -13.70 4.36
N ILE A 92 2.93 -13.45 3.14
CA ILE A 92 3.00 -14.40 2.03
C ILE A 92 4.46 -14.57 1.56
N THR A 93 4.84 -15.78 1.18
CA THR A 93 6.16 -16.02 0.55
C THR A 93 6.14 -15.67 -0.94
N MET A 94 7.29 -15.31 -1.48
CA MET A 94 7.47 -15.07 -2.92
C MET A 94 7.05 -16.25 -3.79
N GLU A 95 7.39 -17.46 -3.36
CA GLU A 95 6.98 -18.69 -4.04
C GLU A 95 5.45 -18.78 -4.11
N LYS A 96 4.77 -18.57 -2.97
CA LYS A 96 3.31 -18.67 -2.89
C LYS A 96 2.63 -17.57 -3.68
N LEU A 97 3.13 -16.34 -3.61
CA LEU A 97 2.63 -15.21 -4.39
C LEU A 97 2.71 -15.52 -5.89
N SER A 98 3.85 -16.03 -6.35
CA SER A 98 4.09 -16.35 -7.77
C SER A 98 3.16 -17.45 -8.31
N MET A 99 2.62 -18.32 -7.45
CA MET A 99 1.61 -19.31 -7.84
C MET A 99 0.19 -18.74 -7.94
N LEU A 100 -0.09 -17.62 -7.26
CA LEU A 100 -1.44 -17.05 -7.13
C LEU A 100 -1.71 -15.93 -8.14
N VAL A 101 -0.67 -15.31 -8.68
CA VAL A 101 -0.76 -14.17 -9.59
C VAL A 101 -0.27 -14.55 -10.98
N LYS A 102 -0.69 -13.78 -11.98
CA LYS A 102 -0.30 -14.00 -13.38
C LYS A 102 1.03 -13.32 -13.70
N GLU A 103 1.27 -12.18 -13.07
CA GLU A 103 2.43 -11.35 -13.36
C GLU A 103 2.94 -10.65 -12.10
N VAL A 104 4.26 -10.54 -11.98
CA VAL A 104 4.94 -9.80 -10.91
C VAL A 104 5.97 -8.88 -11.57
N ARG A 105 6.11 -7.66 -11.05
CA ARG A 105 7.14 -6.71 -11.47
C ARG A 105 7.75 -6.02 -10.26
N ILE A 106 9.04 -5.71 -10.32
CA ILE A 106 9.70 -4.86 -9.34
C ILE A 106 9.58 -3.41 -9.79
N LEU A 107 9.18 -2.52 -8.89
CA LEU A 107 9.13 -1.08 -9.10
C LEU A 107 9.52 -0.38 -7.79
N HIS A 108 10.61 0.39 -7.81
CA HIS A 108 11.10 1.18 -6.68
C HIS A 108 11.18 0.40 -5.36
N GLY A 109 11.76 -0.81 -5.39
CA GLY A 109 11.92 -1.64 -4.19
C GLY A 109 10.64 -2.33 -3.69
N ALA A 110 9.56 -2.32 -4.48
CA ALA A 110 8.33 -3.03 -4.17
C ALA A 110 7.86 -3.88 -5.35
N LEU A 111 6.99 -4.86 -5.06
CA LEU A 111 6.37 -5.71 -6.06
C LEU A 111 4.98 -5.22 -6.43
N ILE A 112 4.74 -5.15 -7.74
CA ILE A 112 3.44 -4.90 -8.36
C ILE A 112 2.96 -6.21 -8.96
N VAL A 113 1.74 -6.61 -8.65
CA VAL A 113 1.13 -7.87 -9.11
C VAL A 113 0.02 -7.62 -10.12
N ASP A 114 -0.06 -8.44 -11.16
CA ASP A 114 -1.11 -8.38 -12.20
C ASP A 114 -1.32 -6.99 -12.85
N ASN A 115 -0.27 -6.15 -12.88
CA ASN A 115 -0.34 -4.73 -13.27
C ASN A 115 -1.38 -3.91 -12.47
N ASP A 116 -1.73 -4.34 -11.26
CA ASP A 116 -2.53 -3.57 -10.34
C ASP A 116 -1.63 -2.64 -9.53
N TYR A 117 -1.58 -1.39 -9.96
CA TYR A 117 -0.77 -0.38 -9.31
C TYR A 117 -1.38 0.14 -8.02
N GLY A 118 -2.63 -0.17 -7.66
CA GLY A 118 -3.25 0.40 -6.45
C GLY A 118 -2.82 -0.20 -5.13
N LEU A 119 -1.93 -1.19 -5.18
CA LEU A 119 -1.25 -1.72 -4.02
C LEU A 119 0.15 -2.19 -4.40
N SER A 120 1.00 -2.36 -3.40
CA SER A 120 2.32 -2.96 -3.57
C SER A 120 2.71 -3.80 -2.36
N PHE A 121 3.68 -4.68 -2.59
CA PHE A 121 4.35 -5.45 -1.55
C PHE A 121 5.79 -4.94 -1.45
N PRO A 122 6.13 -4.10 -0.45
CA PRO A 122 7.50 -3.67 -0.24
C PRO A 122 8.42 -4.88 -0.06
N LEU A 123 9.58 -4.85 -0.71
CA LEU A 123 10.60 -5.85 -0.47
C LEU A 123 11.28 -5.54 0.87
N PRO A 124 11.55 -6.55 1.70
CA PRO A 124 12.37 -6.34 2.88
C PRO A 124 13.83 -6.08 2.48
N SER A 125 14.50 -5.23 3.25
CA SER A 125 15.94 -5.02 3.12
C SER A 125 16.72 -6.33 3.24
N PRO A 126 17.74 -6.57 2.40
CA PRO A 126 18.35 -5.64 1.44
C PRO A 126 17.78 -5.75 0.00
N HIS A 127 16.69 -6.49 -0.20
CA HIS A 127 16.17 -6.77 -1.55
C HIS A 127 15.46 -5.56 -2.18
N ASP A 128 14.95 -4.64 -1.38
CA ASP A 128 14.39 -3.35 -1.82
C ASP A 128 15.38 -2.50 -2.62
N GLU A 129 16.66 -2.57 -2.28
CA GLU A 129 17.72 -1.81 -2.95
C GLU A 129 18.47 -2.61 -4.01
N LEU A 130 18.60 -3.93 -3.81
CA LEU A 130 19.50 -4.77 -4.61
C LEU A 130 18.83 -5.56 -5.73
N ALA A 131 17.51 -5.76 -5.67
CA ALA A 131 16.81 -6.59 -6.64
C ALA A 131 16.35 -5.77 -7.85
N ASP A 132 17.05 -5.92 -8.97
CA ASP A 132 16.62 -5.42 -10.29
C ASP A 132 15.72 -6.44 -11.02
N HIS A 133 15.81 -7.71 -10.63
CA HIS A 133 15.14 -8.82 -11.31
C HIS A 133 14.55 -9.83 -10.32
N LEU A 134 13.40 -10.41 -10.68
CA LEU A 134 12.68 -11.36 -9.82
C LEU A 134 13.49 -12.60 -9.43
N HIS A 135 14.40 -13.07 -10.30
CA HIS A 135 15.23 -14.24 -10.01
C HIS A 135 16.27 -14.00 -8.90
N GLN A 136 16.51 -12.74 -8.53
CA GLN A 136 17.39 -12.37 -7.42
C GLN A 136 16.65 -12.42 -6.07
N ILE A 137 15.33 -12.59 -6.09
CA ILE A 137 14.50 -12.65 -4.90
C ILE A 137 14.31 -14.13 -4.52
N PRO A 138 14.71 -14.54 -3.30
CA PRO A 138 14.54 -15.92 -2.84
C PRO A 138 13.06 -16.33 -2.80
N PRO A 139 12.68 -17.55 -3.23
CA PRO A 139 11.31 -18.04 -3.16
C PRO A 139 10.73 -18.05 -1.73
N GLU A 140 11.56 -18.32 -0.73
CA GLU A 140 11.22 -18.34 0.69
C GLU A 140 11.10 -16.95 1.32
N LEU A 141 11.46 -15.88 0.60
CA LEU A 141 11.38 -14.52 1.11
C LEU A 141 9.91 -14.19 1.46
N THR A 142 9.71 -13.67 2.68
CA THR A 142 8.39 -13.28 3.18
C THR A 142 8.14 -11.80 2.92
N LEU A 143 6.99 -11.51 2.30
CA LEU A 143 6.52 -10.16 2.04
C LEU A 143 5.58 -9.78 3.18
N ASN A 144 6.16 -9.20 4.23
CA ASN A 144 5.45 -8.97 5.49
C ASN A 144 4.47 -7.81 5.47
N GLU A 145 4.56 -6.95 4.46
CA GLU A 145 3.77 -5.73 4.38
C GLU A 145 3.01 -5.64 3.05
N ILE A 146 1.83 -5.03 3.12
CA ILE A 146 1.06 -4.61 1.95
C ILE A 146 0.66 -3.16 2.17
N TYR A 147 0.81 -2.35 1.13
CA TYR A 147 0.34 -0.98 1.13
C TYR A 147 -0.62 -0.73 -0.02
N VAL A 148 -1.66 0.05 0.26
CA VAL A 148 -2.60 0.62 -0.71
C VAL A 148 -2.27 2.10 -0.86
N TYR A 149 -2.20 2.57 -2.09
CA TYR A 149 -1.87 3.97 -2.40
C TYR A 149 -2.80 4.52 -3.47
N ASP A 150 -2.95 5.83 -3.50
CA ASP A 150 -3.61 6.50 -4.60
C ASP A 150 -2.61 6.74 -5.75
N HIS A 151 -2.57 5.81 -6.72
CA HIS A 151 -1.78 5.97 -7.94
C HIS A 151 -2.53 6.68 -9.07
N SER A 152 -3.68 7.31 -8.80
CA SER A 152 -4.37 8.11 -9.82
C SER A 152 -3.52 9.20 -10.50
N PRO A 153 -2.44 9.76 -9.89
CA PRO A 153 -1.50 10.64 -10.61
C PRO A 153 -0.58 9.93 -11.61
N LEU A 154 -0.35 8.61 -11.49
CA LEU A 154 0.60 7.84 -12.31
C LEU A 154 -0.04 7.11 -13.49
N VAL A 155 -1.37 7.14 -13.62
CA VAL A 155 -2.04 6.59 -14.81
C VAL A 155 -1.89 7.60 -15.96
N PRO A 156 -1.15 7.29 -17.04
CA PRO A 156 -1.12 8.17 -18.20
C PRO A 156 -2.55 8.30 -18.73
N ASN A 157 -2.97 9.55 -18.97
CA ASN A 157 -4.31 9.90 -19.42
C ASN A 157 -4.63 9.18 -20.75
N VAL A 158 -5.21 7.98 -20.74
CA VAL A 158 -5.69 7.30 -21.95
C VAL A 158 -7.02 7.91 -22.37
N LYS A 159 -7.01 9.18 -22.74
CA LYS A 159 -8.13 9.84 -23.43
C LYS A 159 -7.60 10.84 -24.46
N ASN A 160 -7.41 10.37 -25.69
CA ASN A 160 -7.98 10.99 -26.90
C ASN A 160 -7.50 10.26 -28.17
N VAL A 161 -8.08 9.11 -28.48
CA VAL A 161 -8.24 8.70 -29.89
C VAL A 161 -9.73 8.72 -30.21
N LYS A 162 -10.24 9.92 -30.50
CA LYS A 162 -11.50 10.04 -31.23
C LYS A 162 -11.28 9.42 -32.61
N LYS A 163 -11.78 8.19 -32.79
CA LYS A 163 -12.01 7.60 -34.10
C LYS A 163 -12.85 8.59 -34.92
N LYS A 164 -12.24 9.29 -35.87
CA LYS A 164 -12.98 9.91 -36.97
C LYS A 164 -13.57 8.77 -37.81
N ARG A 165 -14.85 8.49 -37.60
CA ARG A 165 -15.70 7.80 -38.57
C ARG A 165 -16.48 8.87 -39.32
N LYS A 166 -16.07 9.08 -40.58
CA LYS A 166 -16.86 9.37 -41.79
C LYS A 166 -15.97 10.13 -42.76
#